data_AF-A0A973J2S1-F1
#
_entry.id   AF-A0A973J2S1-F1
#
_cell.length_a   1.000
_cell.length_b   1.000
_cell.length_c   1.000
_cell.angle_alpha   90.00
_cell.angle_beta   90.00
_cell.angle_gamma   90.00
#
_symmetry.space_group_name_H-M   'P 1'
#
loop_
_entity.id
_entity.type
_entity.pdbx_description
1 polymer ?
#
loop_
_entity_poly.entity_id
_entity_poly.type
_entity_poly.pdbx_seq_one_letter_code
_entity_poly.pdbx_strand_id
1 'polypeptide(L)'
;MTHDPRKTGVELFESFRVSIGSGGDDGAAVYDLDEEKTRLTFHQANIAELRGRLGSGEMVPIADVKAAWSNLMTVARAKMLSLSPRLASTCAGRSADEIQVEAARIIDEALQELERGGVDGLGNAASLPQAAQAGQTGDTPTK
;
A
#
# COMPACT_ATOMS: atom_id res chain seq x y z
N MET A 1 -14.73 8.38 -52.10
CA MET A 1 -13.71 8.86 -51.14
C MET A 1 -12.89 9.93 -51.85
N THR A 2 -13.43 11.14 -51.90
CA THR A 2 -12.88 12.27 -52.66
C THR A 2 -12.49 13.34 -51.64
N HIS A 3 -11.19 13.50 -51.44
CA HIS A 3 -10.63 14.45 -50.47
C HIS A 3 -10.64 15.84 -51.10
N ASP A 4 -11.42 16.77 -50.53
CA ASP A 4 -11.36 18.19 -50.88
C ASP A 4 -10.22 18.85 -50.08
N PRO A 5 -9.20 19.45 -50.73
CA PRO A 5 -8.00 19.95 -50.05
C PRO A 5 -8.13 21.34 -49.42
N ARG A 6 -9.34 21.92 -49.32
CA ARG A 6 -9.54 23.29 -48.79
C ARG A 6 -10.06 23.38 -47.35
N LYS A 7 -10.26 22.26 -46.66
CA LYS A 7 -10.77 22.28 -45.28
C LYS A 7 -9.65 22.61 -44.28
N THR A 8 -9.86 23.64 -43.47
CA THR A 8 -8.97 23.97 -42.35
C THR A 8 -9.06 22.91 -41.26
N GLY A 9 -8.04 22.80 -40.39
CA GLY A 9 -7.96 21.73 -39.38
C GLY A 9 -9.16 21.63 -38.44
N VAL A 10 -9.90 22.72 -38.25
CA VAL A 10 -11.12 22.77 -37.43
C VAL A 10 -12.29 22.05 -38.12
N GLU A 11 -12.44 22.22 -39.43
CA GLU A 11 -13.50 21.55 -40.20
C GLU A 11 -13.24 20.05 -40.38
N LEU A 12 -11.96 19.65 -40.41
CA LEU A 12 -11.57 18.25 -40.42
C LEU A 12 -11.98 17.57 -39.10
N PHE A 13 -11.81 18.29 -37.99
CA PHE A 13 -12.14 17.80 -36.65
C PHE A 13 -13.64 17.69 -36.42
N GLU A 14 -14.44 18.66 -36.90
CA GLU A 14 -15.91 18.57 -36.85
C GLU A 14 -16.45 17.45 -37.74
N SER A 15 -15.87 17.25 -38.93
CA SER A 15 -16.23 16.11 -39.79
C SER A 15 -15.92 14.77 -39.13
N PHE A 16 -14.81 14.68 -38.38
CA PHE A 16 -14.44 13.48 -37.64
C PHE A 16 -15.38 13.23 -36.46
N ARG A 17 -15.75 14.27 -35.71
CA ARG A 17 -16.68 14.19 -34.57
C ARG A 17 -18.09 13.77 -35.01
N VAL A 18 -18.57 14.30 -36.13
CA VAL A 18 -19.85 13.90 -36.74
C VAL A 18 -19.79 12.46 -37.28
N SER A 19 -18.66 12.05 -37.87
CA SER A 19 -18.47 10.68 -38.36
C SER A 19 -18.42 9.63 -37.26
N ILE A 20 -17.99 9.99 -36.05
CA ILE A 20 -18.01 9.10 -34.88
C ILE A 20 -19.39 9.10 -34.19
N GLY A 21 -20.14 10.21 -34.30
CA GLY A 21 -21.41 10.40 -33.60
C GLY A 21 -22.67 9.94 -34.35
N SER A 22 -22.59 9.51 -35.61
CA SER A 22 -23.76 9.11 -36.41
C SER A 22 -23.62 7.71 -36.98
N GLY A 23 -23.76 6.71 -36.11
CA GLY A 23 -24.04 5.32 -36.48
C GLY A 23 -25.50 5.02 -36.15
N GLY A 24 -26.38 5.20 -37.12
CA GLY A 24 -27.79 4.85 -37.02
C GLY A 24 -28.11 3.58 -37.81
N ASP A 25 -28.66 2.62 -37.06
CA ASP A 25 -29.53 1.49 -37.41
C ASP A 25 -28.94 0.24 -38.11
N ASP A 26 -29.36 -0.91 -37.55
CA ASP A 26 -29.47 -2.28 -38.08
C ASP A 26 -28.95 -3.32 -37.05
N GLY A 27 -29.90 -4.08 -36.50
CA GLY A 27 -29.74 -4.93 -35.32
C GLY A 27 -28.58 -5.95 -35.35
N ALA A 28 -28.09 -6.22 -34.14
CA ALA A 28 -26.93 -7.04 -33.73
C ALA A 28 -25.69 -6.21 -33.40
N ALA A 29 -25.46 -6.06 -32.09
CA ALA A 29 -24.34 -5.37 -31.43
C ALA A 29 -24.48 -3.85 -31.27
N VAL A 30 -25.63 -3.38 -30.75
CA VAL A 30 -25.57 -2.24 -29.81
C VAL A 30 -24.73 -2.75 -28.65
N TYR A 31 -23.44 -2.43 -28.66
CA TYR A 31 -22.56 -2.64 -27.51
C TYR A 31 -23.30 -2.01 -26.32
N ASP A 32 -23.70 -2.80 -25.33
CA ASP A 32 -24.53 -2.32 -24.22
C ASP A 32 -23.67 -1.42 -23.32
N LEU A 33 -23.48 -0.19 -23.79
CA LEU A 33 -22.64 0.82 -23.18
C LEU A 33 -23.14 1.17 -21.78
N ASP A 34 -24.44 1.01 -21.52
CA ASP A 34 -25.02 1.31 -20.23
C ASP A 34 -24.85 0.13 -19.26
N GLU A 35 -24.90 -1.13 -19.74
CA GLU A 35 -24.48 -2.29 -18.96
C GLU A 35 -22.99 -2.23 -18.58
N GLU A 36 -22.11 -1.90 -19.53
CA GLU A 36 -20.67 -1.82 -19.27
C GLU A 36 -20.31 -0.63 -18.35
N LYS A 37 -20.99 0.52 -18.50
CA LYS A 37 -20.86 1.65 -17.53
C LYS A 37 -21.31 1.23 -16.14
N THR A 38 -22.43 0.51 -16.04
CA THR A 38 -22.95 0.04 -14.74
C THR A 38 -21.95 -0.90 -14.07
N ARG A 39 -21.34 -1.83 -14.82
CA ARG A 39 -20.24 -2.69 -14.33
C ARG A 39 -19.04 -1.86 -13.88
N LEU A 40 -18.60 -0.88 -14.69
CA LEU A 40 -17.47 -0.02 -14.33
C LEU A 40 -17.76 0.78 -13.05
N THR A 41 -18.94 1.39 -12.93
CA THR A 41 -19.35 2.16 -11.74
C THR A 41 -19.42 1.27 -10.50
N PHE A 42 -19.93 0.05 -10.62
CA PHE A 42 -19.92 -0.93 -9.53
C PHE A 42 -18.50 -1.25 -9.07
N HIS A 43 -17.58 -1.53 -10.01
CA HIS A 43 -16.18 -1.79 -9.66
C HIS A 43 -15.48 -0.56 -9.07
N GLN A 44 -15.78 0.65 -9.56
CA GLN A 44 -15.24 1.90 -9.01
C GLN A 44 -15.76 2.16 -7.58
N ALA A 45 -17.05 1.91 -7.31
CA ALA A 45 -17.64 2.03 -5.98
C ALA A 45 -16.97 1.07 -4.99
N ASN A 46 -16.75 -0.19 -5.39
CA ASN A 46 -16.05 -1.18 -4.55
C ASN A 46 -14.60 -0.76 -4.24
N ILE A 47 -13.89 -0.19 -5.22
CA ILE A 47 -12.54 0.32 -5.00
C ILE A 47 -12.57 1.51 -4.02
N ALA A 48 -13.53 2.41 -4.16
CA ALA A 48 -13.69 3.56 -3.26
C ALA A 48 -14.00 3.10 -1.83
N GLU A 49 -14.86 2.09 -1.67
CA GLU A 49 -15.17 1.47 -0.38
C GLU A 49 -13.91 0.86 0.27
N LEU A 50 -13.16 0.04 -0.46
CA LEU A 50 -11.92 -0.57 0.05
C LEU A 50 -10.88 0.47 0.46
N ARG A 51 -10.76 1.57 -0.31
CA ARG A 51 -9.90 2.70 0.05
C ARG A 51 -10.38 3.42 1.31
N GLY A 52 -11.70 3.59 1.47
CA GLY A 52 -12.31 4.16 2.66
C GLY A 52 -12.02 3.32 3.91
N ARG A 53 -12.17 1.99 3.81
CA ARG A 53 -11.91 1.04 4.90
C ARG A 53 -10.43 0.95 5.28
N LEU A 54 -9.53 1.10 4.31
CA LEU A 54 -8.10 1.23 4.57
C LEU A 54 -7.79 2.56 5.29
N GLY A 55 -8.38 3.66 4.83
CA GLY A 55 -8.19 4.99 5.43
C GLY A 55 -8.78 5.12 6.84
N SER A 56 -9.86 4.41 7.15
CA SER A 56 -10.44 4.36 8.49
C SER A 56 -9.69 3.43 9.46
N GLY A 57 -8.71 2.67 8.97
CA GLY A 57 -7.95 1.69 9.75
C GLY A 57 -8.70 0.39 10.03
N GLU A 58 -9.87 0.17 9.40
CA GLU A 58 -10.60 -1.10 9.50
C GLU A 58 -9.87 -2.24 8.79
N MET A 59 -9.05 -1.90 7.79
CA MET A 59 -8.21 -2.85 7.06
C MET A 59 -6.75 -2.40 7.11
N VAL A 60 -5.84 -3.37 7.22
CA VAL A 60 -4.39 -3.15 7.15
C VAL A 60 -3.82 -3.95 5.98
N PRO A 61 -2.90 -3.39 5.18
CA PRO A 61 -2.27 -4.14 4.11
C PRO A 61 -1.47 -5.32 4.68
N ILE A 62 -1.72 -6.51 4.13
CA ILE A 62 -1.03 -7.73 4.59
C ILE A 62 0.50 -7.66 4.39
N ALA A 63 0.96 -6.85 3.42
CA ALA A 63 2.38 -6.62 3.19
C ALA A 63 3.05 -5.94 4.39
N ASP A 64 2.38 -4.94 4.98
CA ASP A 64 2.89 -4.18 6.12
C ASP A 64 2.92 -5.06 7.37
N VAL A 65 1.86 -5.86 7.58
CA VAL A 65 1.82 -6.86 8.66
C VAL A 65 2.98 -7.84 8.52
N LYS A 66 3.20 -8.40 7.33
CA LYS A 66 4.31 -9.34 7.08
C LYS A 66 5.67 -8.70 7.33
N ALA A 67 5.88 -7.46 6.88
CA ALA A 67 7.13 -6.74 7.08
C ALA A 67 7.38 -6.49 8.58
N ALA A 68 6.37 -5.99 9.30
CA ALA A 68 6.46 -5.75 10.74
C ALA A 68 6.78 -7.03 11.52
N TRP A 69 6.07 -8.13 11.23
CA TRP A 69 6.32 -9.43 11.87
C TRP A 69 7.71 -9.98 11.56
N SER A 70 8.15 -9.89 10.30
CA SER A 70 9.47 -10.37 9.89
C SER A 70 10.58 -9.60 10.59
N ASN A 71 10.41 -8.27 10.72
CA ASN A 71 11.34 -7.43 11.46
C ASN A 71 11.38 -7.80 12.95
N LEU A 72 10.22 -7.94 13.59
CA LEU A 72 10.12 -8.31 15.01
C LEU A 72 10.79 -9.67 15.30
N MET A 73 10.55 -10.67 14.45
CA MET A 73 11.21 -11.98 14.55
C MET A 73 12.73 -11.90 14.35
N THR A 74 13.19 -11.04 13.44
CA THR A 74 14.63 -10.84 13.19
C THR A 74 15.32 -10.23 14.40
N VAL A 75 14.72 -9.20 15.00
CA VAL A 75 15.24 -8.55 16.21
C VAL A 75 15.22 -9.51 17.40
N ALA A 76 14.13 -10.26 17.59
CA ALA A 76 14.01 -11.28 18.63
C ALA A 76 15.11 -12.35 18.50
N ARG A 77 15.32 -12.86 17.28
CA ARG A 77 16.39 -13.83 17.01
C ARG A 77 17.78 -13.28 17.36
N ALA A 78 18.08 -12.05 16.94
CA ALA A 78 19.36 -11.42 17.22
C ALA A 78 19.60 -11.26 18.73
N LYS A 79 18.56 -10.86 19.48
CA LYS A 79 18.63 -10.72 20.94
C LYS A 79 18.85 -12.06 21.63
N MET A 80 18.10 -13.11 21.29
CA MET A 80 18.30 -14.44 21.84
C MET A 80 19.72 -14.97 21.61
N LEU A 81 20.29 -14.78 20.41
CA LEU A 81 21.65 -15.19 20.12
C LEU A 81 22.70 -14.38 20.88
N SER A 82 22.41 -13.12 21.21
CA SER A 82 23.30 -12.27 22.02
C SER A 82 23.30 -12.65 23.51
N LEU A 83 22.25 -13.35 23.99
CA LEU A 83 22.14 -13.77 25.39
C LEU A 83 23.15 -14.87 25.74
N SER A 84 23.34 -15.87 24.87
CA SER A 84 24.21 -17.01 25.15
C SER A 84 25.64 -16.63 25.58
N PRO A 85 26.38 -15.76 24.85
CA PRO A 85 27.71 -15.35 25.27
C PRO A 85 27.70 -14.48 26.55
N ARG A 86 26.68 -13.64 26.75
CA ARG A 86 26.53 -12.84 27.99
C ARG A 86 26.35 -13.76 29.21
N LEU A 87 25.45 -14.73 29.11
CA LEU A 87 25.20 -15.71 30.18
C LEU A 87 26.45 -16.57 30.44
N ALA A 88 27.14 -17.03 29.40
CA ALA A 88 28.37 -17.82 29.56
C ALA A 88 29.45 -17.04 30.35
N SER A 89 29.60 -15.73 30.09
CA SER A 89 30.54 -14.89 30.82
C SER A 89 30.17 -14.72 32.30
N THR A 90 28.86 -14.70 32.61
CA THR A 90 28.34 -14.60 33.97
C THR A 90 28.55 -15.87 34.78
N CYS A 91 28.49 -17.04 34.14
CA CYS A 91 28.60 -18.33 34.81
C CYS A 91 30.01 -18.67 35.32
N ALA A 92 31.05 -17.99 34.83
CA ALA A 92 32.42 -18.32 35.19
C ALA A 92 32.73 -18.01 36.67
N GLY A 93 32.95 -19.05 37.47
CA GLY A 93 33.42 -18.93 38.86
C GLY A 93 32.37 -18.46 39.87
N ARG A 94 31.08 -18.45 39.51
CA ARG A 94 29.97 -18.03 40.37
C ARG A 94 29.15 -19.20 40.89
N SER A 95 28.49 -19.01 42.02
CA SER A 95 27.53 -19.97 42.58
C SER A 95 26.23 -20.01 41.77
N ALA A 96 25.47 -21.10 41.90
CA ALA A 96 24.20 -21.27 41.18
C ALA A 96 23.19 -20.14 41.48
N ASP A 97 23.12 -19.69 42.73
CA ASP A 97 22.22 -18.61 43.15
C ASP A 97 22.60 -17.26 42.50
N GLU A 98 23.89 -16.94 42.46
CA GLU A 98 24.39 -15.72 41.80
C GLU A 98 24.16 -15.73 40.29
N ILE A 99 24.31 -16.90 39.67
CA ILE A 99 24.04 -17.09 38.24
C ILE A 99 22.55 -16.90 37.97
N GLN A 100 21.67 -17.45 38.80
CA GLN A 100 20.23 -17.36 38.61
C GLN A 100 19.74 -15.91 38.70
N VAL A 101 20.20 -15.14 39.71
CA VAL A 101 19.84 -13.73 39.87
C VAL A 101 20.29 -12.91 38.66
N GLU A 102 21.55 -13.08 38.23
CA GLU A 102 22.10 -12.30 37.14
C GLU A 102 21.52 -12.71 35.77
N ALA A 103 21.26 -14.01 35.55
CA ALA A 103 20.60 -14.50 34.35
C ALA A 103 19.17 -13.96 34.22
N ALA A 104 18.40 -13.96 35.32
CA ALA A 104 17.07 -13.37 35.34
C ALA A 104 17.09 -11.89 34.97
N ARG A 105 18.05 -11.13 35.51
CA ARG A 105 18.24 -9.71 35.19
C ARG A 105 18.54 -9.49 33.70
N ILE A 106 19.47 -10.27 33.14
CA ILE A 106 19.86 -10.17 31.72
C ILE A 106 18.70 -10.52 30.79
N ILE A 107 17.90 -11.54 31.14
CA ILE A 107 16.73 -11.93 30.35
C ILE A 107 15.67 -10.84 30.41
N ASP A 108 15.37 -10.30 31.58
CA ASP A 108 14.39 -9.23 31.75
C ASP A 108 14.78 -7.97 30.97
N GLU A 109 16.06 -7.58 31.03
CA GLU A 109 16.62 -6.49 30.22
C GLU A 109 16.39 -6.71 28.72
N ALA A 110 16.68 -7.92 28.22
CA ALA A 110 16.48 -8.24 26.81
C ALA A 110 14.99 -8.28 26.41
N LEU A 111 14.09 -8.68 27.30
CA LEU A 111 12.65 -8.66 27.06
C LEU A 111 12.12 -7.22 27.01
N GLN A 112 12.55 -6.35 27.92
CA GLN A 112 12.19 -4.93 27.90
C GLN A 112 12.70 -4.23 26.63
N GLU A 113 13.91 -4.58 26.16
CA GLU A 113 14.42 -4.09 24.88
C GLU A 113 13.59 -4.57 23.69
N LEU A 114 13.12 -5.81 23.71
CA LEU A 114 12.26 -6.35 22.64
C LEU A 114 10.89 -5.71 22.62
N GLU A 115 10.32 -5.41 23.79
CA GLU A 115 9.09 -4.65 23.90
C GLU A 115 9.24 -3.27 23.25
N ARG A 116 10.31 -2.53 23.57
CA ARG A 116 10.58 -1.21 22.99
C ARG A 116 10.86 -1.28 21.49
N GLY A 117 11.74 -2.19 21.07
CA GLY A 117 12.09 -2.36 19.65
C GLY A 117 10.93 -2.83 18.78
N GLY A 118 9.95 -3.51 19.35
CA GLY A 118 8.69 -3.87 18.69
C GLY A 118 7.80 -2.64 18.41
N VAL A 119 7.81 -1.65 19.30
CA VAL A 119 7.03 -0.40 19.16
C VAL A 119 7.67 0.54 18.13
N ASP A 120 9.00 0.69 18.13
CA ASP A 120 9.71 1.56 17.19
C ASP A 120 9.66 1.02 15.74
N GLY A 121 9.63 -0.31 15.58
CA GLY A 121 9.51 -0.96 14.27
C GLY A 121 8.17 -0.72 13.58
N LEU A 122 7.10 -0.42 14.33
CA LEU A 122 5.77 -0.13 13.80
C LEU A 122 5.63 1.34 13.37
N GLY A 123 6.37 2.26 13.99
CA GLY A 123 6.34 3.69 13.65
C GLY A 123 6.87 4.01 12.25
N ASN A 124 7.76 3.17 11.70
CA ASN A 124 8.36 3.41 10.39
C ASN A 124 7.50 2.91 9.21
N ALA A 125 6.65 1.91 9.44
CA ALA A 125 5.73 1.37 8.42
C ALA A 125 4.53 2.29 8.12
N ALA A 126 4.24 3.25 9.01
CA ALA A 126 3.23 4.28 8.78
C ALA A 126 3.68 5.37 7.77
N SER A 127 4.92 5.30 7.26
CA SER A 127 5.36 6.08 6.11
C SER A 127 4.71 5.50 4.84
N LEU A 128 3.47 5.93 4.59
CA LEU A 128 2.73 5.64 3.36
C LEU A 128 3.64 5.75 2.13
N PRO A 129 3.58 4.80 1.17
CA PRO A 129 4.24 4.99 -0.10
C PRO A 129 3.70 6.27 -0.76
N GLN A 130 4.59 7.22 -1.02
CA GLN A 130 4.36 8.48 -1.71
C GLN A 130 4.06 8.20 -3.21
N ALA A 131 2.96 7.49 -3.49
CA ALA A 131 2.55 7.09 -4.83
C ALA A 131 1.18 7.68 -5.25
N ALA A 132 0.65 8.64 -4.49
CA ALA A 132 -0.63 9.30 -4.79
C ALA A 132 -0.53 10.82 -5.02
N GLN A 133 0.67 11.35 -5.32
CA GLN A 133 0.87 12.74 -5.76
C GLN A 133 1.29 12.79 -7.23
N ALA A 134 0.45 12.25 -8.12
CA ALA A 134 0.56 12.47 -9.56
C ALA A 134 -0.86 12.61 -10.10
N GLY A 135 -1.38 13.85 -10.11
CA GLY A 135 -2.73 14.10 -10.61
C GLY A 135 -3.37 15.44 -10.23
N GLN A 136 -2.59 16.50 -9.93
CA GLN A 136 -3.11 17.87 -9.91
C GLN A 136 -2.23 18.75 -10.79
N THR A 137 -2.41 18.62 -12.11
CA THR A 137 -2.01 19.65 -13.07
C THR A 137 -3.28 20.18 -13.71
N GLY A 138 -3.70 21.35 -13.24
CA GLY A 138 -4.39 22.39 -14.00
C GLY A 138 -5.77 22.07 -14.56
N ASP A 139 -6.80 22.58 -13.89
CA ASP A 139 -7.87 23.27 -14.62
C ASP A 139 -8.42 24.40 -13.75
N THR A 140 -7.99 25.63 -14.04
CA THR A 140 -8.59 26.85 -13.52
C THR A 140 -9.56 27.34 -14.59
N PRO A 141 -10.88 27.39 -14.35
CA PRO A 141 -11.78 27.90 -15.35
C PRO A 141 -11.61 29.41 -15.42
N THR A 142 -11.06 29.91 -16.53
CA THR A 142 -11.11 31.33 -16.85
C THR A 142 -12.25 31.56 -17.82
N LYS A 143 -13.24 32.30 -17.31
CA LYS A 143 -14.33 33.03 -17.96
C LYS A 143 -15.69 32.34 -18.03
#